data_AF-A0A3N5WLK6-F1
#
_entry.id   AF-A0A3N5WLK6-F1
#
_cell.length_a   1.000
_cell.length_b   1.000
_cell.length_c   1.000
_cell.angle_alpha   90.00
_cell.angle_beta   90.00
_cell.angle_gamma   90.00
#
_symmetry.space_group_name_H-M   'P 1'
#
loop_
_entity.id
_entity.type
_entity.pdbx_description
1 polymer ?
#
loop_
_entity_poly.entity_id
_entity_poly.type
_entity_poly.pdbx_seq_one_letter_code
_entity_poly.pdbx_strand_id
1 'polypeptide(L)'
;MPKPEIEFIDTDTGSAWRPVEGDTLGIKEKILSLDPATKSYTRLLKFPPGIKTTETLVHDFWEEVFILEGELIDTKKKQTFCRGFYACRPPGMTHGPYDIPRGCTTFEIRYYKQ
;
A
#
# COMPACT_ATOMS: atom_id res chain seq x y z
N MET A 1 6.93 17.50 11.17
CA MET A 1 6.13 18.57 10.51
C MET A 1 5.05 17.85 9.78
N PRO A 2 3.76 18.19 9.96
CA PRO A 2 2.67 17.46 9.33
C PRO A 2 2.87 17.32 7.82
N LYS A 3 2.19 16.35 7.18
CA LYS A 3 2.18 16.21 5.71
C LYS A 3 1.91 17.59 5.07
N PRO A 4 2.63 17.96 4.00
CA PRO A 4 2.49 19.28 3.39
C PRO A 4 1.10 19.50 2.80
N GLU A 5 0.69 20.75 2.66
CA GLU A 5 -0.48 21.15 1.87
C GLU A 5 -0.20 20.85 0.38
N ILE A 6 -1.13 20.15 -0.27
CA ILE A 6 -1.06 19.77 -1.69
C ILE A 6 -2.47 19.93 -2.27
N GLU A 7 -2.62 20.79 -3.27
CA GLU A 7 -3.85 20.90 -4.07
C GLU A 7 -3.93 19.74 -5.10
N PHE A 8 -5.06 19.53 -5.76
CA PHE A 8 -5.21 18.49 -6.78
C PHE A 8 -4.08 18.50 -7.81
N ILE A 9 -3.35 17.39 -7.86
CA ILE A 9 -2.36 17.09 -8.89
C ILE A 9 -2.80 15.86 -9.68
N ASP A 10 -2.47 15.84 -10.96
CA ASP A 10 -2.52 14.62 -11.75
C ASP A 10 -1.38 13.70 -11.29
N THR A 11 -1.71 12.60 -10.64
CA THR A 11 -0.69 11.66 -10.12
C THR A 11 0.07 10.94 -11.23
N ASP A 12 -0.44 10.90 -12.46
CA ASP A 12 0.23 10.26 -13.59
C ASP A 12 1.37 11.10 -14.15
N THR A 13 1.24 12.43 -14.10
CA THR A 13 2.26 13.36 -14.58
C THR A 13 3.06 14.00 -13.43
N GLY A 14 2.44 14.22 -12.27
CA GLY A 14 3.04 14.88 -11.11
C GLY A 14 3.78 13.95 -10.15
N SER A 15 3.79 12.64 -10.38
CA SER A 15 4.50 11.68 -9.53
C SER A 15 5.01 10.48 -10.33
N ALA A 16 6.27 10.12 -10.12
CA ALA A 16 6.89 8.99 -10.80
C ALA A 16 6.75 7.69 -9.98
N TRP A 17 6.43 6.60 -10.66
CA TRP A 17 6.57 5.26 -10.08
C TRP A 17 8.04 4.97 -9.80
N ARG A 18 8.36 4.60 -8.57
CA ARG A 18 9.69 4.12 -8.16
C ARG A 18 9.60 2.73 -7.54
N PRO A 19 10.67 1.91 -7.58
CA PRO A 19 10.71 0.68 -6.79
C PRO A 19 10.51 0.99 -5.30
N VAL A 20 9.79 0.11 -4.60
CA VAL A 20 9.75 0.16 -3.14
C VAL A 20 11.15 -0.19 -2.60
N GLU A 21 11.65 0.58 -1.65
CA GLU A 21 12.97 0.36 -1.06
C GLU A 21 13.05 -1.04 -0.42
N GLY A 22 14.07 -1.82 -0.80
CA GLY A 22 14.27 -3.19 -0.31
C GLY A 22 13.38 -4.26 -0.96
N ASP A 23 12.48 -3.88 -1.88
CA ASP A 23 11.66 -4.86 -2.60
C ASP A 23 12.46 -5.62 -3.67
N THR A 24 12.14 -6.91 -3.82
CA THR A 24 12.71 -7.81 -4.83
C THR A 24 11.66 -8.39 -5.78
N LEU A 25 10.38 -8.08 -5.57
CA LEU A 25 9.25 -8.62 -6.33
C LEU A 25 8.76 -7.70 -7.46
N GLY A 26 9.40 -6.53 -7.63
CA GLY A 26 9.04 -5.55 -8.65
C GLY A 26 7.85 -4.66 -8.26
N ILE A 27 7.55 -4.57 -6.96
CA ILE A 27 6.55 -3.67 -6.40
C ILE A 27 7.02 -2.23 -6.56
N LYS A 28 6.12 -1.37 -7.03
CA LYS A 28 6.39 0.06 -7.25
C LYS A 28 5.46 0.93 -6.43
N GLU A 29 5.91 2.12 -6.09
CA GLU A 29 5.13 3.11 -5.37
C GLU A 29 5.21 4.51 -6.00
N LYS A 30 4.18 5.32 -5.75
CA LYS A 30 4.19 6.78 -5.88
C LYS A 30 3.89 7.36 -4.50
N ILE A 31 4.86 8.02 -3.87
CA ILE A 31 4.61 8.75 -2.61
C ILE A 31 3.91 10.06 -2.96
N LEU A 32 2.66 10.21 -2.50
CA LEU A 32 1.82 11.38 -2.78
C LEU A 32 2.02 12.48 -1.74
N SER A 33 2.23 12.12 -0.47
CA SER A 33 2.58 13.05 0.61
C SER A 33 3.41 12.35 1.67
N LEU A 34 4.27 13.09 2.36
CA LEU A 34 5.18 12.56 3.39
C LEU A 34 5.37 13.60 4.49
N ASP A 35 5.19 13.18 5.75
CA ASP A 35 5.70 13.88 6.93
C ASP A 35 7.13 13.38 7.19
N PRO A 36 8.18 14.20 7.03
CA PRO A 36 9.55 13.75 7.20
C PRO A 36 9.93 13.44 8.66
N ALA A 37 9.17 13.95 9.64
CA ALA A 37 9.42 13.75 11.06
C ALA A 37 8.80 12.45 11.58
N THR A 38 7.54 12.18 11.24
CA THR A 38 6.85 10.95 11.69
C THR A 38 7.00 9.80 10.70
N LYS A 39 7.51 10.05 9.50
CA LYS A 39 7.53 9.11 8.36
C LYS A 39 6.14 8.65 7.92
N SER A 40 5.08 9.33 8.37
CA SER A 40 3.71 9.09 7.90
C SER A 40 3.59 9.53 6.44
N TYR A 41 2.94 8.73 5.60
CA TYR A 41 2.79 9.05 4.18
C TYR A 41 1.45 8.60 3.61
N THR A 42 1.15 9.10 2.43
CA THR A 42 0.09 8.58 1.56
C THR A 42 0.73 8.17 0.25
N ARG A 43 0.37 7.02 -0.31
CA ARG A 43 0.95 6.50 -1.55
C ARG A 43 -0.06 5.80 -2.45
N LEU A 44 0.31 5.65 -3.71
CA LEU A 44 -0.16 4.55 -4.55
C LEU A 44 0.87 3.43 -4.51
N LEU A 45 0.42 2.19 -4.34
CA LEU A 45 1.28 1.01 -4.37
C LEU A 45 0.80 0.06 -5.47
N LYS A 46 1.72 -0.42 -6.30
CA LYS A 46 1.42 -1.28 -7.45
C LYS A 46 2.19 -2.57 -7.35
N PHE A 47 1.44 -3.66 -7.29
CA PHE A 47 1.92 -5.02 -7.32
C PHE A 47 1.85 -5.55 -8.76
N PRO A 48 2.95 -6.05 -9.34
CA PRO A 48 2.92 -6.71 -10.63
C PRO A 48 2.10 -8.01 -10.59
N PRO A 49 1.54 -8.46 -11.73
CA PRO A 49 0.83 -9.73 -11.79
C PRO A 49 1.76 -10.92 -11.58
N GLY A 50 1.23 -11.98 -10.97
CA GLY A 50 1.90 -13.27 -10.78
C GLY A 50 2.82 -13.36 -9.57
N ILE A 51 2.95 -12.29 -8.78
CA ILE A 51 3.79 -12.33 -7.58
C ILE A 51 3.06 -12.94 -6.38
N LYS A 52 3.85 -13.55 -5.50
CA LYS A 52 3.40 -14.08 -4.21
C LYS A 52 4.32 -13.51 -3.14
N THR A 53 3.73 -12.93 -2.09
CA THR A 53 4.49 -12.64 -0.87
C THR A 53 4.52 -13.90 -0.02
N THR A 54 5.64 -14.21 0.62
CA THR A 54 5.77 -15.40 1.48
C THR A 54 5.49 -15.10 2.95
N GLU A 55 5.78 -13.88 3.39
CA GLU A 55 5.72 -13.50 4.80
C GLU A 55 4.33 -13.02 5.21
N THR A 56 3.95 -13.35 6.45
CA THR A 56 2.83 -12.65 7.10
C THR A 56 3.30 -11.27 7.51
N LEU A 57 2.59 -10.24 7.05
CA LEU A 57 2.93 -8.87 7.36
C LEU A 57 2.33 -8.46 8.70
N VAL A 58 3.12 -7.71 9.45
CA VAL A 58 2.75 -7.04 10.70
C VAL A 58 3.55 -5.75 10.81
N HIS A 59 2.89 -4.67 11.22
CA HIS A 59 3.48 -3.33 11.28
C HIS A 59 3.15 -2.67 12.62
N ASP A 60 3.95 -1.68 13.01
CA ASP A 60 3.80 -0.89 14.25
C ASP A 60 3.04 0.44 14.04
N PHE A 61 2.63 0.71 12.79
CA PHE A 61 1.83 1.87 12.39
C PHE A 61 0.40 1.46 12.00
N TRP A 62 -0.48 2.46 11.89
CA TRP A 62 -1.78 2.30 11.24
C TRP A 62 -1.60 2.31 9.72
N GLU A 63 -2.21 1.34 9.06
CA GLU A 63 -2.27 1.25 7.60
C GLU A 63 -3.73 1.22 7.16
N GLU A 64 -4.13 2.21 6.37
CA GLU A 64 -5.42 2.22 5.70
C GLU A 64 -5.22 2.00 4.21
N VAL A 65 -5.98 1.07 3.63
CA VAL A 65 -5.81 0.62 2.24
C VAL A 65 -7.15 0.65 1.52
N PHE A 66 -7.18 1.18 0.31
CA PHE A 66 -8.28 1.06 -0.62
C PHE A 66 -7.80 0.47 -1.94
N ILE A 67 -8.45 -0.58 -2.44
CA ILE A 67 -8.05 -1.22 -3.70
C ILE A 67 -8.68 -0.48 -4.88
N LEU A 68 -7.83 0.11 -5.73
CA LEU A 68 -8.23 0.86 -6.92
C LEU A 68 -8.41 -0.07 -8.14
N GLU A 69 -7.57 -1.09 -8.26
CA GLU A 69 -7.54 -2.02 -9.38
C GLU A 69 -6.99 -3.39 -8.94
N GLY A 70 -7.42 -4.46 -9.62
CA GLY A 70 -6.89 -5.80 -9.40
C GLY A 70 -7.43 -6.48 -8.15
N GLU A 71 -6.62 -7.40 -7.60
CA GLU A 71 -7.00 -8.16 -6.41
C GLU A 71 -5.80 -8.60 -5.55
N LEU A 72 -6.06 -8.83 -4.27
CA LEU A 72 -5.17 -9.50 -3.33
C LEU A 72 -5.86 -10.75 -2.79
N ILE A 73 -5.22 -11.91 -2.90
CA ILE A 73 -5.73 -13.16 -2.32
C ILE A 73 -4.95 -13.44 -1.04
N ASP A 74 -5.57 -13.22 0.12
CA ASP A 74 -4.98 -13.58 1.42
C ASP A 74 -5.07 -15.11 1.58
N THR A 75 -3.92 -15.76 1.37
CA THR A 75 -3.82 -17.23 1.35
C THR A 75 -4.10 -17.87 2.71
N LYS A 76 -3.80 -17.15 3.80
CA LYS A 76 -4.02 -17.61 5.17
C LYS A 76 -5.48 -17.48 5.57
N LYS A 77 -6.13 -16.35 5.22
CA LYS A 77 -7.56 -16.12 5.48
C LYS A 77 -8.48 -16.81 4.46
N LYS A 78 -7.95 -17.26 3.33
CA LYS A 78 -8.71 -17.80 2.18
C LYS A 78 -9.76 -16.80 1.68
N GLN A 79 -9.35 -15.54 1.58
CA GLN A 79 -10.22 -14.43 1.17
C GLN A 79 -9.59 -13.68 0.00
N THR A 80 -10.43 -13.26 -0.94
CA THR A 80 -10.03 -12.40 -2.05
C THR A 80 -10.59 -11.00 -1.84
N PHE A 81 -9.73 -10.00 -1.90
CA PHE A 81 -10.07 -8.60 -1.81
C PHE A 81 -9.84 -7.95 -3.18
N CYS A 82 -10.84 -7.26 -3.72
CA CYS A 82 -10.78 -6.69 -5.07
C CYS A 82 -11.10 -5.18 -5.05
N ARG A 83 -11.10 -4.56 -6.24
CA ARG A 83 -11.45 -3.14 -6.41
C ARG A 83 -12.68 -2.74 -5.58
N GLY A 84 -12.54 -1.64 -4.83
CA GLY A 84 -13.59 -1.10 -3.96
C GLY A 84 -13.52 -1.59 -2.50
N PHE A 85 -12.69 -2.58 -2.20
CA PHE A 85 -12.47 -3.02 -0.83
C PHE A 85 -11.57 -2.04 -0.07
N TYR A 86 -11.92 -1.82 1.19
CA TYR A 86 -11.19 -0.99 2.14
C TYR A 86 -10.74 -1.83 3.35
N ALA A 87 -9.59 -1.49 3.92
CA ALA A 87 -9.12 -2.02 5.18
C ALA A 87 -8.54 -0.92 6.07
N CYS A 88 -8.80 -0.99 7.37
CA CYS A 88 -8.10 -0.25 8.41
C CYS A 88 -7.33 -1.25 9.28
N ARG A 89 -6.00 -1.19 9.25
CA ARG A 89 -5.11 -2.14 9.92
C ARG A 89 -4.39 -1.42 11.06
N PRO A 90 -4.80 -1.64 12.33
CA PRO A 90 -4.07 -1.10 13.46
C PRO A 90 -2.69 -1.77 13.63
N PRO A 91 -1.78 -1.15 14.42
CA PRO A 91 -0.53 -1.79 14.83
C PRO A 91 -0.76 -3.19 15.37
N GLY A 92 0.07 -4.15 14.94
CA GLY A 92 -0.03 -5.55 15.34
C GLY A 92 -1.02 -6.41 14.55
N MET A 93 -1.84 -5.83 13.66
CA MET A 93 -2.76 -6.62 12.83
C MET A 93 -2.01 -7.45 11.78
N THR A 94 -2.14 -8.77 11.85
CA THR A 94 -1.55 -9.69 10.87
C THR A 94 -2.36 -9.76 9.57
N HIS A 95 -1.65 -9.74 8.44
CA HIS A 95 -2.28 -9.82 7.12
C HIS A 95 -1.38 -10.42 6.05
N GLY A 96 -1.98 -10.92 4.96
CA GLY A 96 -1.28 -11.78 4.02
C GLY A 96 -0.91 -13.14 4.64
N PRO A 97 -0.02 -13.91 4.00
CA PRO A 97 0.64 -13.61 2.73
C PRO A 97 -0.33 -13.58 1.55
N TYR A 98 0.00 -12.79 0.53
CA TYR A 98 -0.83 -12.57 -0.65
C TYR A 98 -0.35 -13.34 -1.88
N ASP A 99 -1.31 -13.89 -2.61
CA ASP A 99 -1.18 -14.25 -4.03
C ASP A 99 -1.83 -13.15 -4.89
N ILE A 100 -1.15 -12.70 -5.94
CA ILE A 100 -1.52 -11.53 -6.73
C ILE A 100 -1.50 -11.89 -8.23
N PRO A 101 -2.38 -12.77 -8.71
CA PRO A 101 -2.29 -13.34 -10.06
C PRO A 101 -2.52 -12.30 -11.17
N ARG A 102 -3.35 -11.28 -10.92
CA ARG A 102 -3.75 -10.27 -11.93
C ARG A 102 -3.14 -8.89 -11.70
N GLY A 103 -2.24 -8.75 -10.72
CA GLY A 103 -1.73 -7.46 -10.27
C GLY A 103 -2.73 -6.76 -9.36
N CYS A 104 -2.27 -5.70 -8.69
CA CYS A 104 -3.09 -4.90 -7.79
C CYS A 104 -2.54 -3.48 -7.69
N THR A 105 -3.42 -2.47 -7.67
CA THR A 105 -3.06 -1.09 -7.33
C THR A 105 -3.88 -0.65 -6.12
N THR A 106 -3.20 -0.16 -5.08
CA THR A 106 -3.85 0.34 -3.87
C THR A 106 -3.55 1.82 -3.65
N PHE A 107 -4.50 2.52 -3.04
CA PHE A 107 -4.27 3.77 -2.33
C PHE A 107 -4.05 3.44 -0.86
N GLU A 108 -2.96 3.92 -0.29
CA GLU A 108 -2.53 3.53 1.06
C GLU A 108 -2.14 4.75 1.88
N ILE A 109 -2.60 4.80 3.13
CA ILE A 109 -2.24 5.81 4.12
C ILE A 109 -1.54 5.10 5.28
N ARG A 110 -0.34 5.57 5.63
CA ARG A 110 0.37 5.15 6.83
C ARG A 110 0.54 6.30 7.81
N TYR A 111 0.27 6.03 9.09
CA TYR A 111 0.44 7.00 10.15
C TYR A 111 0.63 6.35 11.52
N TYR A 112 1.28 7.08 12.42
CA TYR A 112 1.30 6.79 13.85
C TYR A 112 0.24 7.64 14.54
N LYS A 113 -0.41 7.13 15.58
CA LYS A 113 -1.25 7.97 16.44
C LYS A 113 -0.34 9.01 17.11
N GLN A 114 -0.69 10.27 16.92
CA GLN A 114 -0.05 11.41 17.59
C GLN A 114 -0.68 11.61 18.97
#